data_AF-A0A2V2LEX9-F1
#
_entry.id   AF-A0A2V2LEX9-F1
#
_cell.length_a   1.000
_cell.length_b   1.000
_cell.length_c   1.000
_cell.angle_alpha   90.00
_cell.angle_beta   90.00
_cell.angle_gamma   90.00
#
_symmetry.space_group_name_H-M   'P 1'
#
loop_
_entity.id
_entity.type
_entity.pdbx_description
1 polymer ?
#
loop_
_entity_poly.entity_id
_entity_poly.type
_entity_poly.pdbx_seq_one_letter_code
_entity_poly.pdbx_strand_id
1 'polypeptide(L)'
;MSVAHKDADPQKRRRIARQLITKATIAQIAAKLERHRSSISREIKHNRFEDDELPSLNGYHGVMSHQKGAERRSCRRELIRLPHQLDAVLEGFEGRCRATSI
;
A
#
# COMPACT_ATOMS: atom_id res chain seq x y z
N MET A 1 -4.77 -4.38 24.78
CA MET A 1 -5.90 -4.42 23.82
C MET A 1 -5.33 -4.52 22.41
N SER A 2 -5.38 -5.70 21.78
CA SER A 2 -4.81 -5.91 20.44
C SER A 2 -5.74 -5.34 19.37
N VAL A 3 -5.52 -4.10 18.94
CA VAL A 3 -6.20 -3.55 17.76
C VAL A 3 -5.36 -3.87 16.53
N ALA A 4 -5.25 -5.16 16.20
CA ALA A 4 -4.90 -5.54 14.85
C ALA A 4 -6.11 -5.19 13.98
N HIS A 5 -6.09 -4.01 13.34
CA HIS A 5 -7.18 -3.56 12.48
C HIS A 5 -7.56 -4.68 11.50
N LYS A 6 -8.84 -5.09 11.50
CA LYS A 6 -9.38 -6.11 10.58
C LYS A 6 -9.11 -5.79 9.10
N ASP A 7 -8.70 -4.55 8.81
CA ASP A 7 -8.37 -3.98 7.50
C ASP A 7 -6.90 -4.19 7.07
N ALA A 8 -6.03 -4.77 7.91
CA ALA A 8 -4.62 -5.03 7.59
C ALA A 8 -4.35 -6.38 6.91
N ASP A 9 -5.38 -7.22 6.71
CA ASP A 9 -5.22 -8.55 6.13
C ASP A 9 -4.85 -8.49 4.62
N PRO A 10 -3.68 -9.04 4.20
CA PRO A 10 -3.29 -9.12 2.80
C PRO A 10 -4.26 -9.93 1.93
N GLN A 11 -4.92 -10.94 2.50
CA GLN A 11 -5.85 -11.80 1.76
C GLN A 11 -7.11 -11.03 1.35
N LYS A 12 -7.60 -10.11 2.19
CA LYS A 12 -8.77 -9.29 1.86
C LYS A 12 -8.51 -8.40 0.64
N ARG A 13 -7.33 -7.78 0.55
CA ARG A 13 -6.92 -6.98 -0.62
C ARG A 13 -6.82 -7.82 -1.90
N ARG A 14 -6.28 -9.04 -1.81
CA ARG A 14 -6.26 -9.99 -2.95
C ARG A 14 -7.67 -10.39 -3.38
N ARG A 15 -8.59 -10.58 -2.43
CA ARG A 15 -10.01 -10.86 -2.73
C ARG A 15 -10.67 -9.67 -3.42
N ILE A 16 -10.44 -8.43 -2.97
CA ILE A 16 -10.93 -7.22 -3.66
C ILE A 16 -10.40 -7.18 -5.10
N ALA A 17 -9.09 -7.34 -5.29
CA ALA A 17 -8.47 -7.34 -6.62
C ALA A 17 -9.10 -8.39 -7.56
N ARG A 18 -9.27 -9.64 -7.10
CA ARG A 18 -9.94 -10.70 -7.88
C ARG A 18 -11.38 -10.36 -8.22
N GLN A 19 -12.12 -9.78 -7.28
CA GLN A 19 -13.53 -9.43 -7.49
C GLN A 19 -13.68 -8.26 -8.46
N LEU A 20 -12.74 -7.31 -8.48
CA LEU A 20 -12.71 -6.23 -9.46
C LEU A 20 -12.41 -6.75 -10.87
N ILE A 21 -11.54 -7.76 -11.00
CA ILE A 21 -11.31 -8.46 -12.29
C ILE A 21 -12.61 -9.12 -12.79
N THR A 22 -13.38 -9.73 -11.89
CA THR A 22 -14.71 -10.29 -12.22
C THR A 22 -15.82 -9.25 -12.33
N LYS A 23 -15.50 -7.95 -12.29
CA LYS A 23 -16.45 -6.82 -12.35
C LYS A 23 -17.57 -6.88 -11.31
N ALA A 24 -17.30 -7.44 -10.13
CA ALA A 24 -18.27 -7.49 -9.04
C ALA A 24 -18.58 -6.08 -8.52
N THR A 25 -19.81 -5.85 -8.12
CA THR A 25 -20.24 -4.57 -7.53
C THR A 25 -19.63 -4.38 -6.14
N ILE A 26 -19.49 -3.12 -5.70
CA ILE A 26 -18.98 -2.77 -4.36
C ILE A 26 -19.83 -3.45 -3.26
N ALA A 27 -21.14 -3.57 -3.45
CA ALA A 27 -22.04 -4.23 -2.50
C ALA A 27 -21.75 -5.74 -2.37
N GLN A 28 -21.53 -6.43 -3.48
CA GLN A 28 -21.16 -7.85 -3.49
C GLN A 28 -19.80 -8.09 -2.83
N ILE A 29 -18.81 -7.22 -3.11
CA ILE A 29 -17.48 -7.28 -2.50
C ILE A 29 -17.58 -7.08 -0.98
N ALA A 30 -18.38 -6.10 -0.55
CA ALA A 30 -18.61 -5.79 0.86
C ALA A 30 -19.26 -6.95 1.61
N ALA A 31 -20.31 -7.55 1.04
CA ALA A 31 -20.99 -8.72 1.60
C ALA A 31 -20.03 -9.91 1.74
N LYS A 32 -19.23 -10.21 0.71
CA LYS A 32 -18.28 -11.33 0.70
C LYS A 32 -17.11 -11.17 1.67
N LEU A 33 -16.76 -9.93 2.02
CA LEU A 33 -15.67 -9.62 2.94
C LEU A 33 -16.15 -9.30 4.35
N GLU A 34 -17.48 -9.30 4.59
CA GLU A 34 -18.10 -8.87 5.83
C GLU A 34 -17.58 -7.50 6.30
N ARG A 35 -17.43 -6.57 5.35
CA ARG A 35 -16.95 -5.21 5.58
C ARG A 35 -17.99 -4.19 5.17
N HIS A 36 -17.97 -3.04 5.82
CA HIS A 36 -18.89 -1.97 5.48
C HIS A 36 -18.65 -1.45 4.05
N ARG A 37 -19.74 -1.20 3.31
CA ARG A 37 -19.70 -0.75 1.91
C ARG A 37 -18.83 0.50 1.72
N SER A 38 -18.92 1.47 2.63
CA SER A 38 -18.14 2.72 2.52
C SER A 38 -16.65 2.48 2.67
N SER A 39 -16.23 1.51 3.48
CA SER A 39 -14.82 1.18 3.68
C SER A 39 -14.22 0.61 2.40
N ILE A 40 -14.92 -0.33 1.75
CA ILE A 40 -14.51 -0.90 0.46
C ILE A 40 -14.47 0.18 -0.63
N SER A 41 -15.49 1.03 -0.71
CA SER A 41 -15.51 2.15 -1.67
C SER A 41 -14.32 3.08 -1.49
N ARG A 42 -14.03 3.48 -0.26
CA ARG A 42 -12.91 4.37 0.07
C ARG A 42 -11.56 3.71 -0.22
N GLU A 43 -11.43 2.42 0.07
CA GLU A 43 -10.23 1.63 -0.23
C GLU A 43 -9.97 1.51 -1.73
N ILE A 44 -11.01 1.21 -2.52
CA ILE A 44 -10.90 1.14 -3.98
C ILE A 44 -10.50 2.52 -4.52
N LYS A 45 -11.19 3.59 -4.11
CA LYS A 45 -10.88 4.95 -4.57
C LYS A 45 -9.45 5.37 -4.24
N HIS A 46 -8.97 5.08 -3.03
CA HIS A 46 -7.64 5.48 -2.59
C HIS A 46 -6.52 4.74 -3.33
N ASN A 47 -6.77 3.50 -3.76
CA ASN A 47 -5.77 2.67 -4.44
C ASN A 47 -6.03 2.54 -5.94
N ARG A 48 -6.89 3.38 -6.50
CA ARG A 48 -7.16 3.40 -7.93
C ARG A 48 -6.14 4.30 -8.61
N PHE A 49 -5.55 3.80 -9.69
CA PHE A 49 -4.70 4.54 -10.59
C PHE A 49 -5.39 4.67 -11.93
N GLU A 50 -5.39 5.87 -12.48
CA GLU A 50 -5.90 6.21 -13.80
C GLU A 50 -4.92 7.19 -14.44
N ASP A 51 -4.48 6.84 -15.64
CA ASP A 51 -3.59 7.61 -16.48
C ASP A 51 -4.04 7.44 -17.94
N ASP A 52 -4.08 8.55 -18.67
CA ASP A 52 -4.51 8.58 -20.08
C ASP A 52 -3.36 8.16 -21.01
N GLU A 53 -2.10 8.36 -20.61
CA GLU A 53 -0.92 8.00 -21.39
C GLU A 53 -0.58 6.51 -21.26
N LEU A 54 -0.95 5.90 -20.12
CA LEU A 54 -0.71 4.49 -19.83
C LEU A 54 -1.99 3.72 -19.47
N PRO A 55 -2.94 3.52 -20.42
CA PRO A 55 -4.21 2.87 -20.13
C PRO A 55 -4.08 1.43 -19.60
N SER A 56 -2.99 0.75 -19.95
CA SER A 56 -2.71 -0.63 -19.51
C SER A 56 -2.41 -0.75 -18.01
N LEU A 57 -2.02 0.34 -17.36
CA LEU A 57 -1.71 0.37 -15.92
C LEU A 57 -2.92 0.79 -15.07
N ASN A 58 -4.01 1.19 -15.71
CA ASN A 58 -5.22 1.66 -15.03
C ASN A 58 -5.85 0.52 -14.23
N GLY A 59 -6.15 0.78 -12.96
CA GLY A 59 -6.73 -0.24 -12.11
C GLY A 59 -6.51 -0.06 -10.61
N TYR A 60 -6.81 -1.13 -9.87
CA TYR A 60 -6.67 -1.18 -8.43
C TYR A 60 -5.32 -1.77 -8.01
N HIS A 61 -4.54 -0.98 -7.27
CA HIS A 61 -3.18 -1.33 -6.84
C HIS A 61 -3.05 -1.58 -5.33
N GLY A 62 -4.16 -1.83 -4.63
CA GLY A 62 -4.16 -1.91 -3.17
C GLY A 62 -3.28 -3.02 -2.58
N VAL A 63 -3.06 -4.12 -3.33
CA VAL A 63 -2.12 -5.18 -2.94
C VAL A 63 -0.68 -4.66 -2.93
N MET A 64 -0.27 -3.95 -3.97
CA MET A 64 1.08 -3.40 -4.11
C MET A 64 1.31 -2.27 -3.10
N SER A 65 0.34 -1.36 -2.94
CA SER A 65 0.39 -0.29 -1.94
C SER A 65 0.58 -0.84 -0.53
N HIS A 66 -0.12 -1.93 -0.19
CA HIS A 66 0.04 -2.58 1.10
C HIS A 66 1.42 -3.20 1.29
N GLN A 67 1.91 -3.92 0.27
CA GLN A 67 3.23 -4.55 0.28
C GLN A 67 4.35 -3.50 0.44
N LYS A 68 4.31 -2.42 -0.35
CA LYS A 68 5.26 -1.30 -0.22
C LYS A 68 5.19 -0.63 1.15
N GLY A 69 3.98 -0.49 1.72
CA GLY A 69 3.81 -0.02 3.09
C GLY A 69 4.42 -0.96 4.14
N ALA A 70 4.33 -2.27 3.94
CA ALA A 70 4.93 -3.27 4.83
C ALA A 70 6.46 -3.25 4.75
N GLU A 71 7.04 -3.18 3.55
CA GLU A 71 8.48 -3.03 3.31
C GLU A 71 9.02 -1.80 4.04
N ARG A 72 8.38 -0.64 3.88
CA ARG A 72 8.75 0.60 4.61
C ARG A 72 8.72 0.43 6.13
N ARG A 73 7.71 -0.25 6.67
CA ARG A 73 7.62 -0.53 8.11
C ARG A 73 8.70 -1.50 8.59
N SER A 74 9.08 -2.48 7.77
CA SER A 74 10.16 -3.42 8.09
C SER A 74 11.50 -2.71 8.13
N CYS A 75 11.84 -1.97 7.08
CA CYS A 75 13.07 -1.19 7.00
C CYS A 75 13.15 -0.18 8.16
N ARG A 76 12.06 0.53 8.47
CA ARG A 76 12.02 1.43 9.64
C ARG A 76 12.30 0.71 10.96
N ARG A 77 11.80 -0.52 11.15
CA ARG A 77 12.08 -1.31 12.37
C ARG A 77 13.54 -1.73 12.46
N GLU A 78 14.15 -2.09 11.33
CA GLU A 78 15.58 -2.44 11.27
C GLU A 78 16.47 -1.23 11.60
N LEU A 79 16.18 -0.07 11.00
CA LEU A 79 16.91 1.18 11.28
C LEU A 79 16.81 1.63 12.73
N ILE A 80 15.64 1.47 13.37
CA ILE A 80 15.47 1.75 14.81
C ILE A 80 16.30 0.79 15.67
N ARG A 81 16.44 -0.48 15.25
CA ARG A 81 17.16 -1.50 16.00
C ARG A 81 18.69 -1.37 15.86
N LEU A 82 19.16 -0.87 14.72
CA LEU A 82 20.58 -0.83 14.36
C LEU A 82 21.00 0.62 14.03
N PRO A 83 21.43 1.41 15.03
CA PRO A 83 21.72 2.83 14.85
C PRO A 83 22.83 3.10 13.82
N HIS A 84 23.85 2.24 13.73
CA HIS A 84 24.91 2.37 12.73
C HIS A 84 24.39 2.24 11.27
N GLN A 85 23.30 1.50 11.03
CA GLN A 85 22.67 1.42 9.71
C GLN A 85 21.90 2.69 9.38
N LEU A 86 21.30 3.33 10.40
CA LEU A 86 20.67 4.64 10.25
C LEU A 86 21.70 5.71 9.87
N ASP A 87 22.84 5.74 10.55
CA ASP A 87 23.92 6.69 10.26
C ASP A 87 24.42 6.57 8.81
N ALA A 88 24.67 5.34 8.34
CA ALA A 88 25.09 5.09 6.96
C ALA A 88 24.01 5.49 5.92
N VAL A 89 22.73 5.29 6.21
CA VAL A 89 21.63 5.73 5.34
C VAL A 89 21.55 7.25 5.29
N LEU A 90 21.67 7.93 6.44
CA LEU A 90 21.67 9.40 6.54
C LEU A 90 22.87 10.00 5.79
N GLU A 91 24.07 9.46 5.98
CA GLU A 91 25.27 9.85 5.24
C GLU A 91 25.06 9.71 3.72
N GLY A 92 24.45 8.60 3.28
CA GLY A 92 24.10 8.40 1.88
C GLY A 92 23.04 9.37 1.33
N PHE A 93 22.16 9.91 2.18
CA PHE A 93 21.23 11.00 1.80
C PHE A 93 21.95 12.36 1.73
N GLU A 94 22.80 12.67 2.70
CA GLU A 94 23.59 13.90 2.71
C GLU A 94 24.54 13.99 1.52
N GLY A 95 25.17 12.87 1.13
CA GLY A 95 26.00 12.77 -0.07
C GLY A 95 25.23 13.04 -1.37
N ARG A 96 23.97 12.60 -1.48
CA ARG A 96 23.10 12.91 -2.62
C ARG A 96 22.71 14.38 -2.67
N CYS A 97 22.35 14.98 -1.53
CA CYS A 97 22.01 16.41 -1.46
C CYS A 97 23.20 17.33 -1.81
N ARG A 98 24.43 16.95 -1.42
CA ARG A 98 25.66 17.68 -1.81
C ARG A 98 25.97 17.55 -3.30
N ALA A 99 25.65 16.41 -3.92
CA ALA A 99 25.87 16.18 -5.35
C ALA A 99 24.84 16.88 -6.27
N THR A 100 23.67 17.25 -5.75
CA THR A 100 22.61 17.97 -6.48
C THR A 100 22.56 19.47 -6.20
N SER A 101 23.58 20.03 -5.55
CA SER A 101 23.74 21.47 -5.37
C SER A 101 24.58 22.05 -6.54
N ILE A 102 23.97 22.20 -7.71
CA ILE A 102 24.47 22.98 -8.86
C ILE A 102 23.32 23.88 -9.33
#